data_AF-A0A2V8QU36-F1
#
_entry.id   AF-A0A2V8QU36-F1
#
_cell.length_a   1.000
_cell.length_b   1.000
_cell.length_c   1.000
_cell.angle_alpha   90.00
_cell.angle_beta   90.00
_cell.angle_gamma   90.00
#
_symmetry.space_group_name_H-M   'P 1'
#
loop_
_entity.id
_entity.type
_entity.pdbx_description
1 polymer ?
#
loop_
_entity_poly.entity_id
_entity_poly.type
_entity_poly.pdbx_seq_one_letter_code
_entity_poly.pdbx_strand_id
1 'polypeptide(L)'
;MSDKPATLSSEERDRRVLELWERVVEVEGRLIPTGLHVFGRASDEQECADLLRMVASFDRPECGARALTDLVAEGLGLGTYDSLVGDKSEDGWRRRERVDKIVRRSVEIFLREGSERAARLLEAEARVSAEESGRVFALLSKIREQ
;
A
#
# COMPACT_ATOMS: atom_id res chain seq x y z
N MET A 1 43.71 -22.41 20.17
CA MET A 1 42.33 -22.73 20.58
C MET A 1 41.43 -22.42 19.40
N SER A 2 40.89 -23.46 18.77
CA SER A 2 40.06 -23.38 17.55
C SER A 2 38.69 -22.79 17.86
N ASP A 3 38.38 -21.63 17.30
CA ASP A 3 37.02 -21.11 17.19
C ASP A 3 36.34 -21.82 16.01
N LYS A 4 35.55 -22.87 16.31
CA LYS A 4 34.71 -23.51 15.30
C LYS A 4 33.52 -22.59 15.04
N PRO A 5 33.22 -22.19 13.80
CA PRO A 5 31.96 -21.53 13.52
C PRO A 5 30.84 -22.51 13.85
N ALA A 6 30.01 -22.15 14.83
CA ALA A 6 28.84 -22.93 15.20
C ALA A 6 28.01 -23.16 13.93
N THR A 7 27.94 -24.42 13.48
CA THR A 7 27.10 -24.85 12.37
C THR A 7 25.65 -24.74 12.80
N LEU A 8 25.08 -23.53 12.70
CA LEU A 8 23.64 -23.30 12.77
C LEU A 8 22.98 -24.22 11.74
N SER A 9 21.96 -24.97 12.16
CA SER A 9 21.15 -25.77 11.24
C SER A 9 20.49 -24.85 10.20
N SER A 10 20.13 -25.39 9.04
CA SER A 10 19.49 -24.58 7.99
C SER A 10 18.23 -23.89 8.51
N GLU A 11 17.45 -24.60 9.33
CA GLU A 11 16.21 -24.08 9.93
C GLU A 11 16.47 -22.92 10.89
N GLU A 12 17.53 -22.99 11.70
CA GLU A 12 17.88 -21.88 12.62
C GLU A 12 18.44 -20.67 11.86
N ARG A 13 19.11 -20.89 10.73
CA ARG A 13 19.56 -19.81 9.86
C ARG A 13 18.37 -19.13 9.20
N ASP A 14 17.45 -19.92 8.65
CA ASP A 14 16.27 -19.40 7.95
C ASP A 14 15.35 -18.64 8.91
N ARG A 15 15.15 -19.15 10.14
CA ARG A 15 14.41 -18.43 11.20
C ARG A 15 15.03 -17.07 11.53
N ARG A 16 16.36 -16.98 11.53
CA ARG A 16 17.09 -15.75 11.86
C ARG A 16 17.09 -14.76 10.70
N VAL A 17 17.10 -15.26 9.47
CA VAL A 17 16.94 -14.44 8.25
C VAL A 17 15.53 -13.85 8.18
N LEU A 18 14.49 -14.65 8.46
CA LEU A 18 13.10 -14.19 8.54
C LEU A 18 12.92 -13.10 9.60
N GLU A 19 13.50 -13.29 10.80
CA GLU A 19 13.44 -12.32 11.89
C GLU A 19 14.14 -10.98 11.55
N LEU A 20 15.23 -11.03 10.76
CA LEU A 20 15.90 -9.84 10.25
C LEU A 20 15.11 -9.15 9.14
N TRP A 21 14.50 -9.92 8.24
CA TRP A 21 13.62 -9.41 7.19
C TRP A 21 12.41 -8.67 7.76
N GLU A 22 11.76 -9.24 8.78
CA GLU A 22 10.64 -8.59 9.47
C GLU A 22 11.04 -7.23 10.04
N ARG A 23 12.22 -7.15 10.67
CA ARG A 23 12.77 -5.89 11.18
C ARG A 23 13.09 -4.88 10.08
N VAL A 24 13.62 -5.34 8.94
CA VAL A 24 13.91 -4.45 7.80
C VAL A 24 12.63 -3.90 7.20
N VAL A 25 11.61 -4.73 7.00
CA VAL A 25 10.30 -4.31 6.48
C VAL A 25 9.57 -3.42 7.49
N GLU A 26 9.71 -3.67 8.79
CA GLU A 26 9.16 -2.77 9.82
C GLU A 26 9.85 -1.40 9.80
N VAL A 27 11.17 -1.36 9.58
CA VAL A 27 11.93 -0.10 9.43
C VAL A 27 11.58 0.60 8.11
N GLU A 28 11.37 -0.13 7.02
CA GLU A 28 10.92 0.42 5.73
C GLU A 28 9.49 0.96 5.80
N GLY A 29 8.59 0.26 6.50
CA GLY A 29 7.21 0.66 6.71
C GLY A 29 7.06 1.82 7.70
N ARG A 30 8.05 2.03 8.57
CA ARG A 30 8.16 3.25 9.37
C ARG A 30 8.69 4.36 8.48
N LEU A 31 7.76 5.11 7.89
CA LEU A 31 7.98 6.50 7.44
C LEU A 31 8.38 7.36 8.66
N ILE A 32 9.62 7.19 9.14
CA ILE A 32 10.26 8.24 9.92
C ILE A 32 10.48 9.35 8.91
N PRO A 33 9.90 10.55 9.09
CA PRO A 33 10.12 11.65 8.18
C PRO A 33 11.62 12.00 8.24
N THR A 34 12.38 11.42 7.32
CA THR A 34 13.80 11.68 7.16
C THR A 34 13.92 13.02 6.46
N GLY A 35 14.11 14.06 7.26
CA GLY A 35 14.61 15.34 6.80
C GLY A 35 13.69 16.50 7.16
N LEU A 36 14.29 17.55 7.72
CA LEU A 36 13.72 18.89 7.71
C LEU A 36 13.24 19.19 6.29
N HIS A 37 11.93 19.14 6.07
CA HIS A 37 11.35 19.54 4.80
C HIS A 37 11.46 21.06 4.69
N VAL A 38 12.29 21.52 3.76
CA VAL A 38 12.35 22.95 3.41
C VAL A 38 11.05 23.26 2.68
N PHE A 39 10.10 23.89 3.37
CA PHE A 39 8.93 24.52 2.78
C PHE A 39 9.36 25.35 1.55
N GLY A 40 8.98 24.94 0.34
CA GLY A 40 9.15 25.78 -0.86
C GLY A 40 9.71 25.14 -2.14
N ARG A 41 9.75 23.81 -2.32
CA ARG A 41 9.93 23.20 -3.66
C ARG A 41 8.61 22.60 -4.13
N ALA A 42 8.27 22.84 -5.39
CA ALA A 42 7.07 22.32 -6.04
C ALA A 42 6.97 20.81 -5.80
N SER A 43 5.84 20.35 -5.26
CA SER A 43 5.60 18.96 -4.89
C SER A 43 5.92 18.05 -6.07
N ASP A 44 6.91 17.16 -5.87
CA ASP A 44 7.26 16.14 -6.86
C ASP A 44 6.05 15.23 -7.06
N GLU A 45 5.77 14.79 -8.29
CA GLU A 45 4.57 13.99 -8.61
C GLU A 45 4.46 12.74 -7.71
N GLN A 46 5.61 12.25 -7.25
CA GLN A 46 5.77 11.15 -6.31
C GLN A 46 5.21 11.45 -4.90
N GLU A 47 5.43 12.66 -4.36
CA GLU A 47 4.89 13.06 -3.06
C GLU A 47 3.38 13.21 -3.12
N CYS A 48 2.85 13.75 -4.21
CA CYS A 48 1.42 13.84 -4.42
C CYS A 48 0.80 12.44 -4.51
N ALA A 49 1.45 11.51 -5.20
CA ALA A 49 1.03 10.11 -5.27
C ALA A 49 1.03 9.45 -3.87
N ASP A 50 2.07 9.66 -3.08
CA ASP A 50 2.18 9.10 -1.72
C ASP A 50 1.12 9.68 -0.77
N LEU A 51 0.87 10.98 -0.83
CA LEU A 51 -0.19 11.64 -0.07
C LEU A 51 -1.58 11.11 -0.47
N LEU A 52 -1.87 11.06 -1.77
CA LEU A 52 -3.15 10.56 -2.27
C LEU A 52 -3.33 9.07 -1.96
N ARG A 53 -2.26 8.26 -2.03
CA ARG A 53 -2.28 6.85 -1.61
C ARG A 53 -2.61 6.72 -0.13
N MET A 54 -1.99 7.56 0.71
CA MET A 54 -2.29 7.59 2.14
C MET A 54 -3.76 7.91 2.36
N VAL A 55 -4.28 8.96 1.74
CA VAL A 55 -5.71 9.32 1.89
C VAL A 55 -6.63 8.23 1.35
N ALA A 56 -6.30 7.62 0.22
CA ALA A 56 -7.06 6.52 -0.38
C ALA A 56 -7.06 5.26 0.49
N SER A 57 -6.09 5.09 1.40
CA SER A 57 -6.02 3.94 2.30
C SER A 57 -6.93 4.05 3.53
N PHE A 58 -7.58 5.19 3.74
CA PHE A 58 -8.48 5.39 4.88
C PHE A 58 -9.94 5.49 4.43
N ASP A 59 -10.83 4.89 5.22
CA ASP A 59 -12.27 5.09 5.05
C ASP A 59 -12.66 6.55 5.34
N ARG A 60 -13.57 7.07 4.51
CA ARG A 60 -14.17 8.40 4.63
C ARG A 60 -15.69 8.27 4.49
N PRO A 61 -16.36 7.71 5.51
CA PRO A 61 -17.81 7.50 5.49
C PRO A 61 -18.59 8.81 5.32
N GLU A 62 -18.05 9.94 5.79
CA GLU A 62 -18.62 11.29 5.59
C GLU A 62 -18.77 11.70 4.12
N CYS A 63 -17.97 11.10 3.23
CA CYS A 63 -18.01 11.33 1.79
C CYS A 63 -18.56 10.12 1.01
N GLY A 64 -19.02 9.06 1.71
CA GLY A 64 -19.47 7.81 1.10
C GLY A 64 -18.37 7.04 0.35
N ALA A 65 -17.10 7.31 0.67
CA ALA A 65 -15.93 6.68 0.06
C ALA A 65 -15.28 5.71 1.05
N ARG A 66 -15.02 4.48 0.60
CA ARG A 66 -14.30 3.45 1.36
C ARG A 66 -12.82 3.48 1.01
N ALA A 67 -11.98 2.90 1.85
CA ALA A 67 -10.57 2.73 1.58
C ALA A 67 -10.36 1.91 0.30
N LEU A 68 -9.53 2.42 -0.60
CA LEU A 68 -9.19 1.77 -1.86
C LEU A 68 -8.48 0.43 -1.62
N THR A 69 -7.72 0.33 -0.54
CA THR A 69 -7.09 -0.92 -0.08
C THR A 69 -8.14 -1.98 0.27
N ASP A 70 -9.24 -1.61 0.92
CA ASP A 70 -10.33 -2.52 1.24
C ASP A 70 -11.09 -2.94 -0.01
N LEU A 71 -11.40 -1.99 -0.90
CA LEU A 71 -12.06 -2.30 -2.18
C LEU A 71 -11.23 -3.28 -3.01
N VAL A 72 -9.91 -3.07 -3.11
CA VAL A 72 -9.00 -3.96 -3.84
C VAL A 72 -8.87 -5.31 -3.15
N ALA A 73 -8.78 -5.36 -1.82
CA ALA A 73 -8.73 -6.61 -1.07
C ALA A 73 -10.01 -7.45 -1.26
N GLU A 74 -11.17 -6.80 -1.18
CA GLU A 74 -12.48 -7.43 -1.39
C GLU A 74 -12.64 -7.94 -2.82
N GLY A 75 -12.27 -7.12 -3.80
CA GLY A 75 -12.34 -7.51 -5.21
C GLY A 75 -11.40 -8.66 -5.60
N LEU A 76 -10.26 -8.79 -4.92
CA LEU A 76 -9.36 -9.93 -5.03
C LEU A 76 -9.86 -11.18 -4.27
N GLY A 77 -10.95 -11.07 -3.50
CA GLY A 77 -11.48 -12.16 -2.67
C GLY A 77 -10.63 -12.47 -1.44
N LEU A 78 -9.83 -11.51 -0.98
CA LEU A 78 -8.94 -11.66 0.19
C LEU A 78 -9.62 -11.26 1.50
N GLY A 79 -10.84 -10.72 1.43
CA GLY A 79 -11.58 -10.18 2.58
C GLY A 79 -11.26 -8.69 2.79
N THR A 80 -11.31 -8.25 4.04
CA THR A 80 -11.02 -6.86 4.44
C THR A 80 -9.51 -6.66 4.63
N TYR A 81 -9.01 -5.48 4.28
CA TYR A 81 -7.59 -5.14 4.43
C TYR A 81 -7.14 -5.21 5.89
N ASP A 82 -7.99 -4.84 6.85
CA ASP A 82 -7.69 -4.98 8.29
C ASP A 82 -7.33 -6.43 8.70
N SER A 83 -8.06 -7.41 8.14
CA SER A 83 -7.77 -8.83 8.37
C SER A 83 -6.42 -9.26 7.77
N LEU A 84 -6.03 -8.66 6.64
CA LEU A 84 -4.72 -8.88 6.02
C LEU A 84 -3.58 -8.25 6.83
N VAL A 85 -3.81 -7.12 7.49
CA VAL A 85 -2.81 -6.49 8.37
C VAL A 85 -2.59 -7.33 9.64
N GLY A 86 -3.63 -8.01 10.14
CA GLY A 86 -3.53 -8.94 11.27
C GLY A 86 -2.78 -10.24 10.97
N ASP A 87 -2.75 -10.68 9.70
CA ASP A 87 -2.08 -11.91 9.27
C ASP A 87 -0.57 -11.67 9.09
N LYS A 88 0.21 -12.01 10.12
CA LYS A 88 1.68 -11.91 10.11
C LYS A 88 2.39 -13.05 9.36
N SER A 89 1.66 -13.96 8.72
CA SER A 89 2.26 -15.02 7.91
C SER A 89 2.88 -14.47 6.63
N GLU A 90 3.87 -15.18 6.08
CA GLU A 90 4.46 -14.90 4.75
C GLU A 90 3.40 -14.71 3.66
N ASP A 91 2.31 -15.48 3.72
CA ASP A 91 1.21 -15.37 2.77
C ASP A 91 0.36 -14.11 3.00
N GLY A 92 0.17 -13.70 4.25
CA GLY A 92 -0.44 -12.41 4.62
C GLY A 92 0.34 -11.23 4.05
N TRP A 93 1.67 -11.24 4.20
CA TRP A 93 2.55 -10.22 3.63
C TRP A 93 2.46 -10.17 2.10
N ARG A 94 2.50 -11.31 1.40
CA ARG A 94 2.35 -11.35 -0.07
C ARG A 94 1.01 -10.79 -0.52
N ARG A 95 -0.07 -11.11 0.18
CA ARG A 95 -1.41 -10.60 -0.14
C ARG A 95 -1.48 -9.10 0.05
N ARG A 96 -0.94 -8.58 1.17
CA ARG A 96 -0.89 -7.15 1.45
C ARG A 96 -0.04 -6.38 0.44
N GLU A 97 1.14 -6.90 0.11
CA GLU A 97 2.03 -6.33 -0.91
C GLU A 97 1.34 -6.29 -2.28
N ARG A 98 0.58 -7.34 -2.63
CA ARG A 98 -0.20 -7.37 -3.87
C ARG A 98 -1.26 -6.28 -3.91
N VAL A 99 -2.00 -6.07 -2.82
CA VAL A 99 -2.99 -5.00 -2.70
C VAL A 99 -2.33 -3.63 -2.84
N ASP A 100 -1.25 -3.38 -2.09
CA ASP A 100 -0.54 -2.09 -2.11
C ASP A 100 0.04 -1.76 -3.51
N LYS A 101 0.57 -2.76 -4.22
CA LYS A 101 1.05 -2.59 -5.61
C LYS A 101 -0.05 -2.13 -6.57
N ILE A 102 -1.25 -2.72 -6.46
CA ILE A 102 -2.40 -2.35 -7.30
C ILE A 102 -2.88 -0.95 -6.95
N VAL A 103 -3.01 -0.65 -5.66
CA VAL A 103 -3.41 0.67 -5.16
C VAL A 103 -2.42 1.74 -5.64
N ARG A 104 -1.11 1.54 -5.46
CA ARG A 104 -0.07 2.46 -5.93
C ARG A 104 -0.19 2.72 -7.43
N ARG A 105 -0.28 1.65 -8.23
CA ARG A 105 -0.42 1.76 -9.69
C ARG A 105 -1.67 2.52 -10.10
N SER A 106 -2.79 2.31 -9.39
CA SER A 106 -4.04 3.00 -9.67
C SER A 106 -3.96 4.51 -9.40
N VAL A 107 -3.27 4.93 -8.33
CA VAL A 107 -3.06 6.34 -7.99
C VAL A 107 -2.11 7.02 -8.98
N GLU A 108 -1.05 6.33 -9.42
CA GLU A 108 -0.14 6.84 -10.45
C GLU A 108 -0.86 7.08 -11.78
N ILE A 109 -1.74 6.15 -12.19
CA ILE A 109 -2.57 6.32 -13.39
C ILE A 109 -3.58 7.44 -13.20
N PHE A 110 -4.18 7.55 -12.01
CA PHE A 110 -5.10 8.65 -11.70
C PHE A 110 -4.43 10.01 -11.89
N LEU A 111 -3.17 10.16 -11.46
CA LEU A 111 -2.41 11.40 -11.63
C LEU A 111 -2.08 11.70 -13.09
N ARG A 112 -1.69 10.68 -13.88
CA ARG A 112 -1.23 10.86 -15.27
C ARG A 112 -2.37 10.92 -16.29
N GLU A 113 -3.43 10.14 -16.07
CA GLU A 113 -4.45 9.83 -17.09
C GLU A 113 -5.89 10.08 -16.61
N GLY A 114 -6.08 10.35 -15.31
CA GLY A 114 -7.38 10.70 -14.72
C GLY A 114 -8.16 9.52 -14.13
N SER A 115 -9.30 9.86 -13.49
CA SER A 115 -10.14 8.94 -12.73
C SER A 115 -10.73 7.79 -13.54
N GLU A 116 -11.14 8.04 -14.79
CA GLU A 116 -11.74 7.00 -15.64
C GLU A 116 -10.76 5.89 -16.01
N ARG A 117 -9.49 6.25 -16.27
CA ARG A 117 -8.45 5.26 -16.63
C ARG A 117 -8.07 4.43 -15.41
N ALA A 118 -7.97 5.06 -14.24
CA ALA A 118 -7.68 4.40 -12.99
C ALA A 118 -8.80 3.43 -12.56
N ALA A 119 -10.06 3.84 -12.69
CA ALA A 119 -11.22 2.98 -12.42
C ALA A 119 -11.25 1.73 -13.32
N ARG A 120 -10.99 1.90 -14.63
CA ARG A 120 -10.90 0.76 -15.57
C ARG A 120 -9.76 -0.21 -15.22
N LEU A 121 -8.63 0.29 -14.72
CA LEU A 121 -7.54 -0.59 -14.26
C LEU A 121 -7.98 -1.40 -13.04
N LEU A 122 -8.62 -0.77 -12.06
CA LEU A 122 -9.10 -1.47 -10.86
C LEU A 122 -10.17 -2.51 -11.18
N GLU A 123 -11.05 -2.22 -12.13
CA GLU A 123 -12.02 -3.18 -12.65
C GLU A 123 -11.32 -4.38 -13.31
N ALA A 124 -10.28 -4.14 -14.12
CA ALA A 124 -9.54 -5.19 -14.81
C ALA A 124 -8.62 -6.03 -13.89
N GLU A 125 -7.88 -5.40 -12.98
CA GLU A 125 -6.88 -6.06 -12.14
C GLU A 125 -7.44 -6.59 -10.82
N ALA A 126 -8.41 -5.89 -10.23
CA ALA A 126 -8.94 -6.18 -8.90
C ALA A 126 -10.45 -6.42 -8.88
N ARG A 127 -11.16 -6.43 -10.03
CA ARG A 127 -12.61 -6.63 -10.12
C ARG A 127 -13.43 -5.67 -9.25
N VAL A 128 -12.89 -4.49 -8.99
CA VAL A 128 -13.58 -3.45 -8.24
C VAL A 128 -14.60 -2.77 -9.14
N SER A 129 -15.80 -2.48 -8.61
CA SER A 129 -16.82 -1.75 -9.36
C SER A 129 -16.33 -0.36 -9.75
N ALA A 130 -16.56 0.03 -11.01
CA ALA A 130 -16.26 1.38 -11.50
C ALA A 130 -17.00 2.47 -10.70
N GLU A 131 -18.16 2.13 -10.13
CA GLU A 131 -18.94 3.06 -9.31
C GLU A 131 -18.29 3.33 -7.95
N GLU A 132 -17.78 2.29 -7.28
CA GLU A 132 -17.14 2.40 -5.96
C GLU A 132 -15.78 3.09 -6.08
N SER A 133 -14.96 2.66 -7.03
CA SER A 133 -13.67 3.30 -7.32
C SER A 133 -13.83 4.75 -7.78
N GLY A 134 -14.88 5.04 -8.56
CA GLY A 134 -15.22 6.39 -9.00
C GLY A 134 -15.48 7.38 -7.86
N ARG A 135 -16.14 6.93 -6.77
CA ARG A 135 -16.37 7.78 -5.57
C ARG A 135 -15.07 8.14 -4.87
N VAL A 136 -14.14 7.18 -4.76
CA VAL A 136 -12.82 7.41 -4.17
C VAL A 136 -12.01 8.39 -5.02
N PHE A 137 -11.94 8.18 -6.34
CA PHE A 137 -11.21 9.09 -7.22
C PHE A 137 -11.83 10.49 -7.30
N ALA A 138 -13.15 10.61 -7.18
CA ALA A 138 -13.82 11.91 -7.08
C ALA A 138 -13.42 12.66 -5.79
N LEU A 139 -13.28 11.95 -4.66
CA LEU A 139 -12.76 12.52 -3.42
C LEU A 139 -11.29 12.97 -3.59
N LEU A 140 -10.44 12.12 -4.18
CA LEU A 140 -9.04 12.45 -4.44
C LEU A 140 -8.90 13.67 -5.36
N SER A 141 -9.78 13.82 -6.36
CA SER A 141 -9.80 15.00 -7.21
C SER A 141 -10.15 16.27 -6.44
N LYS A 142 -11.11 16.21 -5.51
CA LYS A 142 -11.45 17.36 -4.65
C LYS A 142 -10.30 17.76 -3.73
N ILE A 143 -9.55 16.80 -3.20
CA ILE A 143 -8.39 17.05 -2.34
C ILE A 143 -7.25 17.68 -3.15
N ARG A 144 -7.07 17.26 -4.40
CA ARG A 144 -6.06 17.84 -5.29
C ARG A 144 -6.37 19.30 -5.68
N GLU A 145 -7.64 19.71 -5.68
CA GLU A 145 -8.08 21.06 -6.03
C GLU A 145 -8.10 22.05 -4.85
N GLN A 146 -7.88 21.57 -3.61
CA GLN A 146 -7.78 22.39 -2.40
C GLN A 146 -6.34 22.81 -2.10
#